data_AF-A0A1A3U1H5-F1
#
_entry.id   AF-A0A1A3U1H5-F1
#
_cell.length_a   1.000
_cell.length_b   1.000
_cell.length_c   1.000
_cell.angle_alpha   90.00
_cell.angle_beta   90.00
_cell.angle_gamma   90.00
#
_symmetry.space_group_name_H-M   'P 1'
#
loop_
_entity.id
_entity.type
_entity.pdbx_description
1 polymer ?
#
loop_
_entity_poly.entity_id
_entity_poly.type
_entity_poly.pdbx_seq_one_letter_code
_entity_poly.pdbx_strand_id
1 'polypeptide(L)'
;MRDPDNFNKQWRKVRDDLGVPDVTSHSFRKSVATLIDDAGLSARMGADQLGHAKVSMTQDRYMRRGKVHVEVAALLDRVINDE
;
A
#
# COMPACT_ATOMS: atom_id res chain seq x y z
N MET A 1 11.90 16.56 18.14
CA MET A 1 11.91 15.91 16.80
C MET A 1 13.20 15.13 16.65
N ARG A 2 13.17 13.91 16.09
CA ARG A 2 14.38 13.10 15.85
C ARG A 2 15.14 13.72 14.69
N ASP A 3 16.44 13.93 14.86
CA ASP A 3 17.31 14.47 13.81
C ASP A 3 17.31 13.51 12.58
N PRO A 4 17.06 14.02 11.36
CA PRO A 4 16.98 13.19 10.16
C PRO A 4 18.23 12.39 9.86
N ASP A 5 19.42 12.94 10.11
CA ASP A 5 20.69 12.30 9.82
C ASP A 5 20.95 11.15 10.79
N ASN A 6 20.63 11.35 12.07
CA ASN A 6 20.68 10.29 13.07
C ASN A 6 19.71 9.15 12.76
N PHE A 7 18.49 9.46 12.30
CA PHE A 7 17.54 8.44 11.86
C PHE A 7 18.06 7.69 10.62
N ASN A 8 18.56 8.40 9.62
CA ASN A 8 19.09 7.79 8.39
C ASN A 8 20.28 6.87 8.67
N LYS A 9 21.16 7.24 9.62
CA LYS A 9 22.27 6.40 10.06
C LYS A 9 21.78 5.12 10.74
N GLN A 10 20.83 5.22 11.66
CA GLN A 10 20.23 4.06 12.32
C GLN A 10 19.49 3.17 11.32
N TRP A 11 18.74 3.76 10.40
CA TRP A 11 18.01 3.05 9.37
C TRP A 11 18.95 2.29 8.43
N ARG A 12 20.06 2.90 8.01
CA ARG A 12 21.07 2.21 7.19
C ARG A 12 21.58 0.95 7.89
N LYS A 13 21.96 1.06 9.18
CA LYS A 13 22.42 -0.10 9.96
C LYS A 13 21.35 -1.21 10.02
N VAL A 14 20.10 -0.86 10.30
CA VAL A 14 19.00 -1.84 10.36
C VAL A 14 18.84 -2.59 9.03
N ARG A 15 18.93 -1.89 7.89
CA ARG A 15 18.84 -2.53 6.58
C ARG A 15 20.00 -3.47 6.28
N ASP A 16 21.20 -3.06 6.66
CA ASP A 16 22.41 -3.87 6.49
C ASP A 16 22.29 -5.15 7.33
N ASP A 17 21.86 -5.02 8.60
CA ASP A 17 21.65 -6.15 9.53
C ASP A 17 20.54 -7.10 9.05
N LEU A 18 19.52 -6.59 8.35
CA LEU A 18 18.42 -7.38 7.76
C LEU A 18 18.76 -7.97 6.37
N GLY A 19 19.97 -7.73 5.83
CA GLY A 19 20.38 -8.23 4.52
C GLY A 19 19.65 -7.56 3.35
N VAL A 20 19.10 -6.35 3.54
CA VAL A 20 18.34 -5.60 2.54
C VAL A 20 18.90 -4.18 2.34
N PRO A 21 20.20 -4.03 2.04
CA PRO A 21 20.88 -2.72 2.04
C PRO A 21 20.26 -1.71 1.05
N ASP A 22 19.69 -2.21 -0.06
CA ASP A 22 19.11 -1.40 -1.12
C ASP A 22 17.67 -0.94 -0.85
N VAL A 23 17.04 -1.40 0.23
CA VAL A 23 15.66 -1.00 0.58
C VAL A 23 15.63 0.46 0.96
N THR A 24 15.05 1.30 0.12
CA THR A 24 14.81 2.72 0.45
C THR A 24 13.55 2.88 1.30
N SER A 25 13.43 4.03 1.98
CA SER A 25 12.17 4.42 2.62
C SER A 25 11.00 4.41 1.63
N HIS A 26 11.26 4.70 0.34
CA HIS A 26 10.26 4.61 -0.72
C HIS A 26 9.82 3.16 -0.99
N SER A 27 10.76 2.22 -1.10
CA SER A 27 10.41 0.80 -1.28
C SER A 27 9.68 0.22 -0.07
N PHE A 28 10.07 0.57 1.15
CA PHE A 28 9.35 0.19 2.36
C PHE A 28 7.91 0.74 2.35
N ARG A 29 7.75 2.01 1.98
CA ARG A 29 6.44 2.64 1.82
C ARG A 29 5.58 1.93 0.77
N LYS A 30 6.16 1.44 -0.32
CA LYS A 30 5.46 0.62 -1.33
C LYS A 30 4.99 -0.70 -0.72
N SER A 31 5.85 -1.40 0.04
CA SER A 31 5.49 -2.65 0.70
C SER A 31 4.32 -2.48 1.68
N VAL A 32 4.32 -1.43 2.50
CA VAL A 32 3.20 -1.12 3.40
C VAL A 32 1.90 -0.95 2.61
N ALA A 33 1.94 -0.21 1.50
CA ALA A 33 0.75 0.00 0.71
C ALA A 33 0.25 -1.26 0.02
N THR A 34 1.15 -2.15 -0.41
CA THR A 34 0.80 -3.47 -0.94
C THR A 34 0.07 -4.32 0.11
N LEU A 35 0.54 -4.31 1.37
CA LEU A 35 -0.14 -5.03 2.45
C LEU A 35 -1.54 -4.48 2.73
N ILE A 36 -1.72 -3.16 2.67
CA ILE A 36 -3.04 -2.52 2.83
C ILE A 36 -3.98 -2.93 1.69
N ASP A 37 -3.51 -2.91 0.45
CA ASP A 37 -4.28 -3.32 -0.74
C ASP A 37 -4.66 -4.80 -0.69
N ASP A 38 -3.72 -5.67 -0.32
CA ASP A 38 -3.97 -7.11 -0.23
C ASP A 38 -4.90 -7.47 0.93
N ALA A 39 -4.95 -6.66 1.99
CA ALA A 39 -5.94 -6.78 3.06
C ALA A 39 -7.34 -6.25 2.68
N GLY A 40 -7.53 -5.74 1.45
CA GLY A 40 -8.81 -5.21 0.97
C GLY A 40 -9.24 -3.89 1.63
N LEU A 41 -8.30 -3.18 2.26
CA LEU A 41 -8.58 -1.89 2.89
C LEU A 41 -8.77 -0.79 1.84
N SER A 42 -9.60 0.20 2.18
CA SER A 42 -9.93 1.27 1.23
C SER A 42 -8.73 2.15 0.85
N ALA A 43 -8.79 2.74 -0.34
CA ALA A 43 -7.79 3.72 -0.81
C ALA A 43 -7.64 4.92 0.14
N ARG A 44 -8.73 5.30 0.82
CA ARG A 44 -8.71 6.39 1.83
C ARG A 44 -7.88 6.00 3.04
N MET A 45 -8.12 4.82 3.63
CA MET A 45 -7.30 4.32 4.74
C MET A 45 -5.82 4.21 4.37
N GLY A 46 -5.54 3.74 3.15
CA GLY A 46 -4.17 3.74 2.62
C GLY A 46 -3.59 5.15 2.48
N ALA A 47 -4.36 6.13 1.98
CA ALA A 47 -3.93 7.52 1.89
C ALA A 47 -3.64 8.15 3.24
N ASP A 48 -4.46 7.88 4.26
CA ASP A 48 -4.27 8.39 5.62
C ASP A 48 -2.98 7.84 6.23
N GLN A 49 -2.75 6.52 6.13
CA GLN A 49 -1.53 5.87 6.61
C GLN A 49 -0.28 6.38 5.88
N LEU A 50 -0.40 6.64 4.58
CA LEU A 50 0.69 7.13 3.77
C LEU A 50 0.85 8.65 3.90
N GLY A 51 -0.12 9.40 4.41
CA GLY A 51 -0.09 10.86 4.44
C GLY A 51 -0.20 11.49 3.05
N HIS A 52 -0.98 10.90 2.15
CA HIS A 52 -1.29 11.51 0.85
C HIS A 52 -2.46 12.49 0.98
N ALA A 53 -2.26 13.74 0.57
CA ALA A 53 -3.31 14.75 0.56
C ALA A 53 -4.48 14.42 -0.38
N LYS A 54 -4.25 13.61 -1.42
CA LYS A 54 -5.26 13.15 -2.37
C LYS A 54 -5.33 11.64 -2.38
N VAL A 55 -6.52 11.08 -2.15
CA VAL A 55 -6.77 9.63 -2.15
C VAL A 55 -6.36 8.97 -3.47
N SER A 56 -6.56 9.65 -4.60
CA SER A 56 -6.18 9.16 -5.92
C SER A 56 -4.69 8.81 -6.04
N MET A 57 -3.80 9.50 -5.31
CA MET A 57 -2.38 9.16 -5.32
C MET A 57 -2.11 7.74 -4.80
N THR A 58 -2.83 7.32 -3.75
CA THR A 58 -2.74 5.95 -3.23
C THR A 58 -3.30 4.98 -4.24
N GLN A 59 -4.49 5.25 -4.77
CA GLN A 59 -5.17 4.37 -5.72
C GLN A 59 -4.33 4.17 -6.99
N ASP A 60 -3.80 5.25 -7.57
CA ASP A 60 -3.10 5.21 -8.86
C ASP A 60 -1.68 4.67 -8.77
N ARG A 61 -0.98 4.94 -7.66
CA ARG A 61 0.46 4.62 -7.53
C ARG A 61 0.74 3.44 -6.63
N TYR A 62 -0.15 3.09 -5.70
CA TYR A 62 0.15 2.16 -4.62
C TYR A 62 -0.80 0.96 -4.53
N MET A 63 -1.98 1.01 -5.16
CA MET A 63 -2.90 -0.12 -5.22
C MET A 63 -2.75 -0.87 -6.55
N ARG A 64 -2.88 -2.20 -6.52
CA ARG A 64 -2.76 -3.00 -7.74
C ARG A 64 -4.03 -2.88 -8.60
N ARG A 65 -3.83 -2.87 -9.92
CA ARG A 65 -4.92 -2.91 -10.92
C ARG A 65 -5.00 -4.30 -11.54
N GLY A 66 -6.16 -4.62 -12.12
CA GLY A 66 -6.36 -5.85 -12.89
C GLY A 66 -6.52 -7.13 -12.07
N LYS A 67 -6.85 -7.02 -10.78
CA LYS A 67 -7.29 -8.17 -9.99
C LYS A 67 -8.66 -8.63 -10.51
N VAL A 68 -8.85 -9.95 -10.61
CA VAL A 68 -10.16 -10.53 -10.91
C VAL A 68 -10.98 -10.53 -9.63
N HIS A 69 -12.17 -9.95 -9.69
CA HIS A 69 -13.08 -9.82 -8.56
C HIS A 69 -14.30 -10.73 -8.78
N VAL A 70 -14.23 -11.97 -8.30
CA VAL A 70 -15.34 -12.94 -8.43
C VAL A 70 -16.60 -12.48 -7.72
N GLU A 71 -16.44 -11.67 -6.67
CA GLU A 71 -17.51 -11.01 -5.94
C GLU A 71 -18.31 -10.04 -6.82
N VAL A 72 -17.66 -9.39 -7.80
CA VAL A 72 -18.34 -8.51 -8.76
C VAL A 72 -19.17 -9.36 -9.73
N ALA A 73 -18.61 -10.48 -10.21
CA ALA A 73 -19.36 -11.40 -11.06
C ALA A 73 -20.58 -11.98 -10.32
N ALA A 74 -20.40 -12.42 -9.08
CA ALA A 74 -21.49 -12.95 -8.25
C ALA A 74 -22.55 -11.89 -7.92
N LEU A 75 -22.15 -10.62 -7.76
CA LEU A 75 -23.10 -9.51 -7.60
C LEU A 75 -23.95 -9.32 -8.85
N LEU A 76 -23.33 -9.31 -10.03
CA LEU A 76 -24.05 -9.15 -11.30
C LEU A 76 -24.99 -10.32 -11.57
N ASP A 77 -24.54 -11.56 -11.33
CA ASP A 77 -25.35 -12.77 -11.52
C ASP A 77 -26.63 -12.73 -10.66
N ARG A 78 -26.50 -12.30 -9.40
CA ARG A 78 -27.67 -12.10 -8.52
C ARG A 78 -28.64 -11.07 -9.08
N VAL A 79 -28.14 -9.91 -9.52
CA VAL A 79 -28.98 -8.82 -10.05
C VAL A 79 -29.71 -9.24 -11.34
N ILE A 80 -29.08 -10.07 -12.18
CA ILE A 80 -29.66 -10.54 -13.44
C ILE A 80 -30.71 -11.64 -13.22
N ASN A 81 -30.50 -12.52 -12.24
CA ASN A 81 -31.37 -13.68 -11.99
C ASN A 81 -32.48 -13.41 -10.95
N ASP A 82 -32.46 -12.27 -10.26
CA ASP A 82 -33.51 -11.84 -9.32
C ASP A 82 -34.66 -11.03 -10.00
N GLU A 83 -34.68 -10.95 -11.34
CA GLU A 83 -35.85 -10.55 -12.19
C GLU A 83 -36.50 -11.77 -12.87
#